data_AF-A0A2P4XCK5-F1
#
_entry.id   AF-A0A2P4XCK5-F1
#
_cell.length_a   1.000
_cell.length_b   1.000
_cell.length_c   1.000
_cell.angle_alpha   90.00
_cell.angle_beta   90.00
_cell.angle_gamma   90.00
#
_symmetry.space_group_name_H-M   'P 1'
#
loop_
_entity.id
_entity.type
_entity.pdbx_description
1 polymer ?
#
loop_
_entity_poly.entity_id
_entity_poly.type
_entity_poly.pdbx_seq_one_letter_code
_entity_poly.pdbx_strand_id
1 'polypeptide(L)'
;MARKSSGARKGRAVSALVRAEDAAEEEILETPALSSAAADASDVESDDEDVDAEAEAEIERRLVAEAQAEADSAKRESKGVYNKEALLALVKDWDTKPLPWVETLDTCTASLELESVHDDLKREVAFYNNTLAMVRVAKNRLKKEGVAYKRPDDYFAEMLKSDAHMAKVKDKLIYEQKKITAVEERKKSQAHRKVA
;
A
#
# COMPACT_ATOMS: atom_id res chain seq x y z
N MET A 1 -33.91 -46.29 37.58
CA MET A 1 -33.05 -46.47 36.39
C MET A 1 -32.45 -45.11 36.03
N ALA A 2 -31.18 -44.90 36.39
CA ALA A 2 -30.47 -43.64 36.13
C ALA A 2 -29.82 -43.69 34.74
N ARG A 3 -30.14 -42.72 33.86
CA ARG A 3 -29.44 -42.52 32.59
C ARG A 3 -28.50 -41.32 32.73
N LYS A 4 -27.21 -41.62 32.85
CA LYS A 4 -26.11 -40.65 32.91
C LYS A 4 -25.76 -40.28 31.47
N SER A 5 -26.15 -39.11 30.99
CA SER A 5 -25.74 -38.60 29.67
C SER A 5 -24.35 -37.99 29.77
N SER A 6 -23.34 -38.74 29.35
CA SER A 6 -21.96 -38.27 29.24
C SER A 6 -21.84 -37.25 28.11
N GLY A 7 -21.53 -36.00 28.44
CA GLY A 7 -21.10 -34.99 27.47
C GLY A 7 -19.74 -35.38 26.88
N ALA A 8 -19.72 -35.70 25.59
CA ALA A 8 -18.48 -35.92 24.86
C ALA A 8 -17.83 -34.56 24.55
N ARG A 9 -16.84 -34.15 25.35
CA ARG A 9 -15.90 -33.10 24.97
C ARG A 9 -15.10 -33.61 23.78
N LYS A 10 -15.39 -33.09 22.58
CA LYS A 10 -14.64 -33.36 21.36
C LYS A 10 -13.23 -32.79 21.57
N GLY A 11 -12.24 -33.66 21.74
CA GLY A 11 -10.84 -33.24 21.85
C GLY A 11 -10.44 -32.47 20.61
N ARG A 12 -9.89 -31.26 20.80
CA ARG A 12 -9.33 -30.45 19.71
C ARG A 12 -8.03 -31.13 19.27
N ALA A 13 -8.11 -31.94 18.22
CA ALA A 13 -6.94 -32.56 17.63
C ALA A 13 -6.03 -31.48 17.05
N VAL A 14 -4.77 -31.48 17.45
CA VAL A 14 -3.73 -30.50 17.11
C VAL A 14 -3.20 -30.65 15.68
N SER A 15 -4.03 -31.13 14.75
CA SER A 15 -3.63 -31.52 13.40
C SER A 15 -4.68 -31.12 12.38
N ALA A 16 -4.87 -29.83 12.21
CA ALA A 16 -5.36 -29.28 10.96
C ALA A 16 -4.67 -27.94 10.78
N LEU A 17 -3.49 -27.97 10.17
CA LEU A 17 -2.97 -26.78 9.51
C LEU A 17 -3.93 -26.54 8.34
N VAL A 18 -5.00 -25.79 8.60
CA VAL A 18 -5.94 -25.34 7.58
C VAL A 18 -5.09 -24.73 6.47
N ARG A 19 -5.22 -25.22 5.23
CA ARG A 19 -4.48 -24.65 4.11
C ARG A 19 -4.84 -23.16 4.07
N ALA A 20 -3.86 -22.30 3.83
CA ALA A 20 -4.11 -20.85 3.76
C ALA A 20 -5.24 -20.49 2.78
N GLU A 21 -5.49 -21.37 1.80
CA GLU A 21 -6.61 -21.34 0.86
C GLU A 21 -7.97 -21.54 1.55
N ASP A 22 -8.11 -22.54 2.43
CA ASP A 22 -9.36 -22.85 3.15
C ASP A 22 -9.64 -21.81 4.26
N ALA A 23 -8.59 -21.34 4.95
CA ALA A 23 -8.72 -20.28 5.97
C ALA A 23 -9.16 -18.95 5.36
N ALA A 24 -8.68 -18.64 4.16
CA ALA A 24 -9.10 -17.48 3.39
C ALA A 24 -10.56 -17.58 2.92
N GLU A 25 -11.04 -18.78 2.59
CA GLU A 25 -12.44 -18.98 2.22
C GLU A 25 -13.41 -18.83 3.41
N GLU A 26 -13.04 -19.34 4.59
CA GLU A 26 -13.81 -19.11 5.83
C GLU A 26 -13.80 -17.62 6.23
N GLU A 27 -12.66 -16.93 6.15
CA GLU A 27 -12.58 -15.49 6.45
C GLU A 27 -13.45 -14.66 5.48
N ILE A 28 -13.45 -14.99 4.18
CA ILE A 28 -14.32 -14.33 3.20
C ILE A 28 -15.79 -14.56 3.56
N LEU A 29 -16.18 -15.77 3.92
CA LEU A 29 -17.56 -16.11 4.32
C LEU A 29 -18.01 -15.37 5.59
N GLU A 30 -17.10 -15.24 6.56
CA GLU A 30 -17.35 -14.60 7.86
C GLU A 30 -17.35 -13.07 7.79
N THR A 31 -16.83 -12.45 6.73
CA THR A 31 -16.88 -10.99 6.58
C THR A 31 -18.34 -10.50 6.66
N PRO A 32 -18.71 -9.73 7.70
CA PRO A 32 -20.10 -9.33 7.87
C PRO A 32 -20.48 -8.36 6.75
N ALA A 33 -21.63 -8.62 6.12
CA ALA A 33 -22.25 -7.63 5.27
C ALA A 33 -22.59 -6.43 6.16
N LEU A 34 -21.95 -5.28 5.94
CA LEU A 34 -22.14 -4.01 6.64
C LEU A 34 -23.64 -3.61 6.66
N SER A 35 -24.38 -4.17 7.63
CA SER A 35 -25.69 -3.74 8.12
C SER A 35 -26.08 -4.53 9.38
N SER A 36 -25.22 -4.57 10.40
CA SER A 36 -25.63 -4.80 11.79
C SER A 36 -24.65 -4.10 12.72
N ALA A 37 -24.83 -2.79 12.85
CA ALA A 37 -24.32 -2.09 14.01
C ALA A 37 -25.16 -2.52 15.22
N ALA A 38 -24.44 -2.82 16.31
CA ALA A 38 -24.84 -2.92 17.71
C ALA A 38 -24.97 -4.33 18.30
N ALA A 39 -24.15 -4.52 19.35
CA ALA A 39 -24.18 -5.52 20.41
C ALA A 39 -23.79 -6.95 20.04
N ASP A 40 -22.57 -7.34 20.39
CA ASP A 40 -22.30 -8.11 21.62
C ASP A 40 -20.84 -8.58 21.61
N ALA A 41 -19.99 -7.87 22.33
CA ALA A 41 -18.62 -8.29 22.61
C ALA A 41 -18.46 -8.21 24.12
N SER A 42 -18.84 -9.28 24.81
CA SER A 42 -18.47 -9.50 26.19
C SER A 42 -18.00 -10.94 26.40
N ASP A 43 -16.87 -11.02 27.11
CA ASP A 43 -16.41 -12.14 27.91
C ASP A 43 -15.45 -13.17 27.29
N VAL A 44 -14.16 -12.80 27.28
CA VAL A 44 -13.08 -13.69 27.71
C VAL A 44 -12.10 -12.86 28.56
N GLU A 45 -12.42 -12.71 29.84
CA GLU A 45 -11.47 -12.28 30.88
C GLU A 45 -10.38 -13.36 31.05
N SER A 46 -9.13 -13.00 30.73
CA SER A 46 -7.93 -13.79 31.02
C SER A 46 -6.88 -12.86 31.61
N ASP A 47 -7.03 -12.64 32.91
CA ASP A 47 -6.03 -12.35 33.95
C ASP A 47 -4.55 -12.51 33.51
N ASP A 48 -3.92 -11.39 33.10
CA ASP A 48 -2.46 -11.15 33.11
C ASP A 48 -2.14 -9.63 32.94
N GLU A 49 -2.93 -8.74 33.56
CA GLU A 49 -2.86 -7.27 33.39
C GLU A 49 -2.02 -6.54 34.47
N ASP A 50 -0.74 -6.87 34.66
CA ASP A 50 0.11 -6.07 35.57
C ASP A 50 1.57 -5.87 35.11
N VAL A 51 1.93 -6.27 33.87
CA VAL A 51 3.32 -6.14 33.36
C VAL A 51 3.47 -5.28 32.10
N ASP A 52 2.37 -4.87 31.44
CA ASP A 52 2.45 -4.16 30.14
C ASP A 52 2.20 -2.64 30.21
N ALA A 53 1.57 -2.14 31.28
CA ALA A 53 1.23 -0.72 31.38
C ALA A 53 2.46 0.22 31.42
N GLU A 54 3.56 -0.21 32.04
CA GLU A 54 4.82 0.56 32.03
C GLU A 54 5.51 0.53 30.65
N ALA A 55 5.42 -0.58 29.92
CA ALA A 55 6.00 -0.72 28.59
C ALA A 55 5.22 0.12 27.56
N GLU A 56 3.89 0.11 27.61
CA GLU A 56 3.04 0.96 26.79
C GLU A 56 3.25 2.45 27.07
N ALA A 57 3.37 2.84 28.34
CA ALA A 57 3.64 4.23 28.73
C ALA A 57 5.02 4.72 28.28
N GLU A 58 6.04 3.84 28.26
CA GLU A 58 7.37 4.17 27.74
C GLU A 58 7.35 4.35 26.21
N ILE A 59 6.58 3.51 25.49
CA ILE A 59 6.38 3.65 24.05
C ILE A 59 5.65 4.96 23.72
N GLU A 60 4.60 5.31 24.47
CA GLU A 60 3.86 6.56 24.30
C GLU A 60 4.76 7.79 24.53
N ARG A 61 5.56 7.78 25.59
CA ARG A 61 6.54 8.85 25.87
C ARG A 61 7.56 8.99 24.74
N ARG A 62 8.03 7.87 24.19
CA ARG A 62 8.99 7.86 23.09
C ARG A 62 8.39 8.44 21.81
N LEU A 63 7.14 8.10 21.49
CA LEU A 63 6.39 8.66 20.37
C LEU A 63 6.14 10.17 20.53
N VAL A 64 5.79 10.62 21.74
CA VAL A 64 5.60 12.05 22.03
C VAL A 64 6.93 12.81 21.91
N ALA A 65 8.02 12.24 22.41
CA ALA A 65 9.35 12.84 22.29
C ALA A 65 9.83 12.91 20.84
N GLU A 66 9.55 11.89 20.03
CA GLU A 66 9.85 11.88 18.59
C GLU A 66 9.03 12.91 17.83
N ALA A 67 7.72 13.00 18.09
CA ALA A 67 6.84 14.00 17.49
C ALA A 67 7.23 15.44 17.89
N GLN A 68 7.66 15.65 19.13
CA GLN A 68 8.17 16.94 19.59
C GLN A 68 9.53 17.28 18.98
N ALA A 69 10.43 16.31 18.84
CA ALA A 69 11.71 16.51 18.17
C ALA A 69 11.52 16.83 16.67
N GLU A 70 10.56 16.18 16.00
CA GLU A 70 10.19 16.48 14.62
C GLU A 70 9.60 17.89 14.51
N ALA A 71 8.69 18.28 15.41
CA ALA A 71 8.12 19.62 15.45
C ALA A 71 9.16 20.70 15.75
N ASP A 72 10.13 20.43 16.62
CA ASP A 72 11.21 21.36 16.95
C ASP A 72 12.26 21.43 15.85
N SER A 73 12.50 20.32 15.12
CA SER A 73 13.32 20.32 13.92
C SER A 73 12.66 21.14 12.79
N ALA A 74 11.33 21.05 12.65
CA ALA A 74 10.56 21.84 11.70
C ALA A 74 10.55 23.34 12.05
N LYS A 75 10.62 23.69 13.35
CA LYS A 75 10.75 25.08 13.81
C LYS A 75 12.16 25.65 13.66
N ARG A 76 13.19 24.81 13.50
CA ARG A 76 14.55 25.26 13.17
C ARG A 76 14.59 25.67 11.71
N GLU A 77 13.97 26.81 11.38
CA GLU A 77 14.20 27.49 10.12
C GLU A 77 15.67 27.93 10.10
N SER A 78 16.53 27.13 9.46
CA SER A 78 17.85 27.65 9.11
C SER A 78 17.62 28.85 8.21
N LYS A 79 17.99 30.06 8.66
CA LYS A 79 18.07 31.23 7.77
C LYS A 79 19.19 30.98 6.77
N GLY A 80 18.87 30.21 5.74
CA GLY A 80 19.78 29.94 4.63
C GLY A 80 20.05 31.25 3.91
N VAL A 81 21.32 31.65 3.84
CA VAL A 81 21.72 32.75 2.98
C VAL A 81 21.65 32.25 1.55
N TYR A 82 20.72 32.79 0.75
CA TYR A 82 20.59 32.44 -0.66
C TYR A 82 21.71 33.10 -1.48
N ASN A 83 22.86 32.44 -1.57
CA ASN A 83 23.98 32.90 -2.39
C ASN A 83 23.80 32.45 -3.86
N LYS A 84 23.05 33.26 -4.63
CA LYS A 84 22.79 33.00 -6.04
C LYS A 84 24.06 32.95 -6.89
N GLU A 85 25.06 33.77 -6.57
CA GLU A 85 26.29 33.89 -7.36
C GLU A 85 27.14 32.62 -7.24
N ALA A 86 27.30 32.09 -6.03
CA ALA A 86 28.00 30.84 -5.80
C ALA A 86 27.29 29.64 -6.46
N LEU A 87 25.96 29.60 -6.42
CA LEU A 87 25.18 28.55 -7.10
C LEU A 87 25.41 28.58 -8.62
N LEU A 88 25.38 29.77 -9.23
CA LEU A 88 25.62 29.92 -10.67
C LEU A 88 27.07 29.60 -11.05
N ALA A 89 28.05 29.89 -10.18
CA ALA A 89 29.44 29.49 -10.39
C ALA A 89 29.58 27.96 -10.39
N LEU A 90 28.98 27.28 -9.40
CA LEU A 90 29.03 25.82 -9.29
C LEU A 90 28.33 25.12 -10.46
N VAL A 91 27.21 25.67 -10.95
CA VAL A 91 26.53 25.15 -12.15
C VAL A 91 27.41 25.27 -13.40
N LYS A 92 28.25 26.31 -13.50
CA LYS A 92 29.19 26.48 -14.62
C LYS A 92 30.39 25.53 -14.52
N ASP A 93 30.80 25.18 -13.30
CA ASP A 93 31.87 24.21 -13.06
C ASP A 93 31.44 22.78 -13.42
N TRP A 94 30.13 22.49 -13.40
CA TRP A 94 29.57 21.25 -13.93
C TRP A 94 29.63 21.26 -15.47
N ASP A 95 30.66 20.60 -16.02
CA ASP A 95 30.85 20.43 -17.47
C ASP A 95 29.72 19.58 -18.09
N THR A 96 28.69 20.26 -18.62
CA THR A 96 27.61 19.64 -19.38
C THR A 96 28.01 19.52 -20.85
N LYS A 97 28.82 18.52 -21.17
CA LYS A 97 29.09 18.16 -22.57
C LYS A 97 27.76 17.89 -23.28
N PRO A 98 27.55 18.41 -24.51
CA PRO A 98 26.32 18.18 -25.25
C PRO A 98 26.28 16.71 -25.70
N LEU A 99 25.59 15.88 -24.94
CA LEU A 99 25.37 14.47 -25.26
C LEU A 99 24.09 14.30 -26.09
N PRO A 100 24.02 13.26 -26.94
CA PRO A 100 22.76 12.84 -27.53
C PRO A 100 21.74 12.56 -26.43
N TRP A 101 20.47 12.88 -26.68
CA TRP A 101 19.44 12.78 -25.66
C TRP A 101 19.23 11.36 -25.12
N VAL A 102 19.53 10.32 -25.91
CA VAL A 102 19.47 8.92 -25.48
C VAL A 102 20.33 8.67 -24.23
N GLU A 103 21.39 9.44 -24.01
CA GLU A 103 22.26 9.31 -22.84
C GLU A 103 21.66 9.98 -21.58
N THR A 104 20.79 10.97 -21.76
CA THR A 104 20.17 11.72 -20.66
C THR A 104 18.77 11.19 -20.32
N LEU A 105 17.99 10.80 -21.34
CA LEU A 105 16.59 10.34 -21.25
C LEU A 105 15.67 11.27 -20.45
N ASP A 106 16.02 12.55 -20.36
CA ASP A 106 15.29 13.53 -19.58
C ASP A 106 14.01 13.99 -20.32
N THR A 107 12.91 14.05 -19.58
CA THR A 107 11.64 14.57 -20.08
C THR A 107 11.00 15.46 -19.03
N CYS A 108 11.58 16.64 -18.84
CA CYS A 108 11.07 17.67 -17.92
C CYS A 108 10.42 18.82 -18.71
N THR A 109 9.50 18.51 -19.61
CA THR A 109 8.90 19.51 -20.52
C THR A 109 7.67 20.20 -19.96
N ALA A 110 6.98 19.62 -18.97
CA ALA A 110 5.80 20.21 -18.36
C ALA A 110 6.03 20.46 -16.86
N SER A 111 5.55 21.62 -16.38
CA SER A 111 5.48 21.89 -14.95
C SER A 111 4.36 21.07 -14.33
N LEU A 112 4.62 20.52 -13.15
CA LEU A 112 3.57 19.85 -12.38
C LEU A 112 2.65 20.90 -11.76
N GLU A 113 1.37 20.87 -12.12
CA GLU A 113 0.34 21.71 -11.52
C GLU A 113 -0.38 20.92 -10.42
N LEU A 114 -0.34 21.43 -9.19
CA LEU A 114 -1.02 20.86 -8.03
C LEU A 114 -2.00 21.88 -7.44
N GLU A 115 -3.27 21.51 -7.29
CA GLU A 115 -4.28 22.34 -6.63
C GLU A 115 -4.07 22.43 -5.12
N SER A 116 -3.74 21.30 -4.49
CA SER A 116 -3.52 21.20 -3.04
C SER A 116 -2.44 20.18 -2.75
N VAL A 117 -1.48 20.55 -1.91
CA VAL A 117 -0.37 19.67 -1.51
C VAL A 117 -0.83 18.62 -0.50
N HIS A 118 -1.90 18.89 0.25
CA HIS A 118 -2.40 18.03 1.33
C HIS A 118 -3.46 17.03 0.88
N ASP A 119 -4.00 17.17 -0.33
CA ASP A 119 -4.93 16.19 -0.91
C ASP A 119 -4.15 15.14 -1.68
N ASP A 120 -3.92 13.99 -1.02
CA ASP A 120 -3.13 12.90 -1.58
C ASP A 120 -3.73 12.35 -2.87
N LEU A 121 -5.04 12.14 -2.93
CA LEU A 121 -5.69 11.54 -4.10
C LEU A 121 -5.57 12.44 -5.33
N LYS A 122 -5.77 13.74 -5.17
CA LYS A 122 -5.57 14.70 -6.28
C LYS A 122 -4.09 14.80 -6.68
N ARG A 123 -3.19 14.77 -5.70
CA ARG A 123 -1.75 14.85 -5.93
C ARG A 123 -1.24 13.63 -6.71
N GLU A 124 -1.66 12.43 -6.34
CA GLU A 124 -1.30 11.19 -7.06
C GLU A 124 -1.83 11.18 -8.50
N VAL A 125 -3.06 11.67 -8.72
CA VAL A 125 -3.62 11.82 -10.07
C VAL A 125 -2.81 12.81 -10.91
N ALA A 126 -2.38 13.92 -10.32
CA ALA A 126 -1.53 14.91 -11.00
C ALA A 126 -0.16 14.32 -11.37
N PHE A 127 0.49 13.60 -10.46
CA PHE A 127 1.74 12.90 -10.75
C PHE A 127 1.57 11.90 -11.89
N TYR A 128 0.53 11.06 -11.82
CA TYR A 128 0.23 10.08 -12.87
C TYR A 128 0.05 10.72 -14.25
N ASN A 129 -0.76 11.78 -14.33
CA ASN A 129 -1.03 12.48 -15.59
C ASN A 129 0.24 13.15 -16.16
N ASN A 130 1.04 13.77 -15.30
CA ASN A 130 2.30 14.38 -15.71
C ASN A 130 3.29 13.32 -16.23
N THR A 131 3.49 12.22 -15.49
CA THR A 131 4.35 11.12 -15.93
C THR A 131 3.87 10.52 -17.26
N LEU A 132 2.55 10.33 -17.43
CA LEU A 132 1.99 9.83 -18.69
C LEU A 132 2.28 10.76 -19.87
N ALA A 133 2.19 12.08 -19.68
CA ALA A 133 2.52 13.06 -20.71
C ALA A 133 4.02 13.00 -21.07
N MET A 134 4.90 12.94 -20.07
CA MET A 134 6.35 12.87 -20.28
C MET A 134 6.78 11.57 -20.97
N VAL A 135 6.19 10.42 -20.59
CA VAL A 135 6.43 9.13 -21.24
C VAL A 135 5.99 9.16 -22.71
N ARG A 136 4.91 9.85 -23.07
CA ARG A 136 4.49 10.03 -24.47
C ARG A 136 5.51 10.85 -25.26
N VAL A 137 6.07 11.90 -24.67
CA VAL A 137 7.14 12.70 -25.28
C VAL A 137 8.39 11.84 -25.49
N ALA A 138 8.84 11.12 -24.46
CA ALA A 138 9.99 10.21 -24.54
C ALA A 138 9.79 9.16 -25.64
N LYS A 139 8.64 8.50 -25.68
CA LYS A 139 8.29 7.49 -26.68
C LYS A 139 8.37 8.04 -28.10
N ASN A 140 7.85 9.25 -28.35
CA ASN A 140 7.91 9.87 -29.65
C ASN A 140 9.35 10.19 -30.07
N ARG A 141 10.21 10.56 -29.12
CA ARG A 141 11.63 10.85 -29.37
C ARG A 141 12.43 9.58 -29.66
N LEU A 142 12.27 8.54 -28.83
CA LEU A 142 12.89 7.22 -29.04
C LEU A 142 12.51 6.62 -30.41
N LYS A 143 11.24 6.78 -30.84
CA LYS A 143 10.80 6.34 -32.16
C LYS A 143 11.48 7.09 -33.31
N LYS A 144 11.75 8.38 -33.16
CA LYS A 144 12.47 9.19 -34.18
C LYS A 144 13.94 8.79 -34.28
N GLU A 145 14.56 8.46 -33.16
CA GLU A 145 15.96 8.04 -33.07
C GLU A 145 16.17 6.55 -33.41
N GLY A 146 15.08 5.79 -33.60
CA GLY A 146 15.14 4.38 -33.98
C GLY A 146 15.50 3.43 -32.83
N VAL A 147 15.37 3.88 -31.58
CA VAL A 147 15.70 3.09 -30.39
C VAL A 147 14.52 2.22 -29.97
N ALA A 148 14.77 0.93 -29.74
CA ALA A 148 13.76 -0.01 -29.24
C ALA A 148 13.42 0.29 -27.79
N TYR A 149 12.14 0.56 -27.50
CA TYR A 149 11.68 0.94 -26.16
C TYR A 149 10.74 -0.09 -25.51
N LYS A 150 10.16 -1.02 -26.28
CA LYS A 150 9.23 -2.03 -25.76
C LYS A 150 10.01 -3.29 -25.41
N ARG A 151 9.87 -3.76 -24.17
CA ARG A 151 10.35 -5.08 -23.75
C ARG A 151 9.61 -6.17 -24.54
N PRO A 152 10.31 -7.05 -25.28
CA PRO A 152 9.70 -8.22 -25.90
C PRO A 152 9.24 -9.24 -24.85
N ASP A 153 8.15 -9.95 -25.14
CA ASP A 153 7.60 -10.97 -24.22
C ASP A 153 8.54 -12.17 -24.03
N ASP A 154 9.41 -12.42 -25.01
CA ASP A 154 10.40 -13.50 -25.04
C ASP A 154 11.79 -13.05 -24.50
N TYR A 155 11.87 -11.90 -23.83
CA TYR A 155 13.11 -11.41 -23.23
C TYR A 155 13.11 -11.64 -21.71
N PHE A 156 13.70 -12.75 -21.29
CA PHE A 156 13.86 -13.16 -19.89
C PHE A 156 15.19 -12.64 -19.33
N ALA A 157 15.11 -11.51 -18.63
CA ALA A 157 16.21 -10.93 -17.86
C ALA A 157 15.76 -10.73 -16.40
N GLU A 158 16.71 -10.51 -15.50
CA GLU A 158 16.42 -10.23 -14.10
C GLU A 158 15.55 -8.97 -13.97
N MET A 159 14.44 -9.09 -13.25
CA MET A 159 13.49 -8.01 -12.98
C MET A 159 13.69 -7.46 -11.58
N LEU A 160 13.31 -6.20 -11.34
CA LEU A 160 13.47 -5.53 -10.03
C LEU A 160 12.80 -6.31 -8.86
N LYS A 161 11.70 -7.00 -9.13
CA LYS A 161 10.98 -7.84 -8.17
C LYS A 161 11.02 -9.29 -8.66
N SER A 162 11.26 -10.23 -7.75
CA SER A 162 11.25 -11.66 -8.06
C SER A 162 9.85 -12.17 -8.39
N ASP A 163 9.78 -13.23 -9.21
CA ASP A 163 8.52 -13.88 -9.57
C ASP A 163 7.79 -14.42 -8.33
N ALA A 164 8.53 -14.94 -7.34
CA ALA A 164 7.96 -15.39 -6.07
C ALA A 164 7.29 -14.24 -5.29
N HIS A 165 7.85 -13.03 -5.34
CA HIS A 165 7.20 -11.85 -4.74
C HIS A 165 5.96 -11.43 -5.53
N MET A 166 6.03 -11.42 -6.87
CA MET A 166 4.88 -11.05 -7.71
C MET A 166 3.74 -12.06 -7.66
N ALA A 167 4.03 -13.35 -7.44
CA ALA A 167 3.03 -14.37 -7.18
C ALA A 167 2.21 -14.04 -5.92
N LYS A 168 2.87 -13.69 -4.81
CA LYS A 168 2.19 -13.27 -3.58
C LYS A 168 1.30 -12.04 -3.76
N VAL A 169 1.77 -11.05 -4.53
CA VAL A 169 0.95 -9.86 -4.86
C VAL A 169 -0.28 -10.25 -5.67
N LYS A 170 -0.11 -11.13 -6.66
CA LYS A 170 -1.22 -11.65 -7.47
C LYS A 170 -2.25 -12.41 -6.62
N ASP A 171 -1.79 -13.26 -5.70
CA ASP A 171 -2.66 -14.03 -4.82
C ASP A 171 -3.49 -13.11 -3.92
N LYS A 172 -2.88 -12.05 -3.37
CA LYS A 172 -3.60 -11.01 -2.61
C LYS A 172 -4.65 -10.29 -3.45
N LEU A 173 -4.34 -9.93 -4.69
CA LEU A 173 -5.31 -9.28 -5.58
C LEU A 173 -6.50 -10.21 -5.90
N ILE A 174 -6.25 -11.50 -6.12
CA ILE A 174 -7.29 -12.50 -6.35
C ILE A 174 -8.15 -12.67 -5.08
N TYR A 175 -7.52 -12.70 -3.90
CA TYR A 175 -8.23 -12.77 -2.62
C TYR A 175 -9.18 -11.58 -2.42
N GLU A 176 -8.70 -10.35 -2.60
CA GLU A 176 -9.53 -9.15 -2.48
C GLU A 176 -10.66 -9.14 -3.51
N GLN A 177 -10.38 -9.55 -4.76
CA GLN A 177 -11.42 -9.66 -5.79
C GLN A 177 -12.51 -10.66 -5.38
N LYS A 178 -12.13 -11.84 -4.88
CA LYS A 178 -13.08 -12.87 -4.39
C LYS A 178 -13.93 -12.34 -3.23
N LYS A 179 -13.30 -11.62 -2.29
CA LYS A 179 -13.97 -11.00 -1.16
C LYS A 179 -15.03 -9.98 -1.60
N ILE A 180 -14.68 -9.10 -2.55
CA ILE A 180 -15.61 -8.12 -3.12
C ILE A 180 -16.78 -8.83 -3.82
N THR A 181 -16.50 -9.83 -4.67
CA THR A 181 -17.56 -10.55 -5.39
C THR A 181 -18.50 -11.30 -4.45
N ALA A 182 -17.98 -11.92 -3.39
CA ALA A 182 -18.80 -12.62 -2.41
C ALA A 182 -19.74 -11.66 -1.66
N VAL A 183 -19.25 -10.47 -1.29
CA VAL A 183 -20.08 -9.43 -0.66
C VAL A 183 -21.15 -8.91 -1.64
N GLU A 184 -20.80 -8.68 -2.90
CA GLU A 184 -21.76 -8.26 -3.92
C GLU A 184 -22.85 -9.30 -4.17
N GLU A 185 -22.49 -10.58 -4.26
CA GLU A 185 -23.44 -11.69 -4.41
C GLU A 185 -24.38 -11.81 -3.22
N ARG A 186 -23.86 -11.67 -1.98
CA ARG A 186 -24.71 -11.63 -0.78
C ARG A 186 -25.68 -10.44 -0.78
N LYS A 187 -25.23 -9.26 -1.19
CA LYS A 187 -26.13 -8.09 -1.31
C LYS A 187 -27.22 -8.34 -2.34
N LYS A 188 -26.89 -8.94 -3.50
CA LYS A 188 -27.85 -9.29 -4.55
C LYS A 188 -28.87 -10.33 -4.06
N SER A 189 -28.43 -11.38 -3.38
CA SER A 189 -29.32 -12.44 -2.87
C SER A 189 -30.24 -11.92 -1.76
N GLN A 190 -29.74 -11.06 -0.87
CA GLN A 190 -30.58 -10.39 0.14
C GLN A 190 -31.61 -9.45 -0.49
N ALA A 191 -31.22 -8.67 -1.51
CA ALA A 191 -32.16 -7.81 -2.23
C ALA A 191 -33.25 -8.63 -2.92
N HIS A 192 -32.89 -9.74 -3.57
CA HIS A 192 -33.86 -10.65 -4.19
C HIS A 192 -34.82 -11.26 -3.15
N ARG A 193 -34.33 -11.62 -1.95
CA ARG A 193 -35.17 -12.14 -0.86
C ARG A 193 -36.12 -11.09 -0.27
N LYS A 194 -35.81 -9.80 -0.37
CA LYS A 194 -36.67 -8.71 0.15
C LYS A 194 -37.80 -8.31 -0.80
N VAL A 195 -37.66 -8.63 -2.09
CA VAL A 195 -38.63 -8.26 -3.14
C VAL A 195 -39.61 -9.39 -3.45
N ALA A 196 -39.26 -10.64 -3.12
CA ALA A 196 -40.14 -11.81 -3.19
C ALA A 196 -40.95 -11.98 -1.89
#